data_AF-A0A167M6S3-F1
#
_entry.id   AF-A0A167M6S3-F1
#
_cell.length_a   1.000
_cell.length_b   1.000
_cell.length_c   1.000
_cell.angle_alpha   90.00
_cell.angle_beta   90.00
_cell.angle_gamma   90.00
#
_symmetry.space_group_name_H-M   'P 1'
#
loop_
_entity.id
_entity.type
_entity.pdbx_description
1 polymer ?
#
loop_
_entity_poly.entity_id
_entity_poly.type
_entity_poly.pdbx_seq_one_letter_code
_entity_poly.pdbx_strand_id
1 'polypeptide(L)'
;MSQPASGCPMDTSRFSGFFKSLEPHAQHITHFAYNCWLPFDVWDFAPKVLPRLQHLAFPFNVFTLKRQLTQPLADLTALTIYRPVISKDSILPVLDNVAANLEIEMLPALRTVTLTGFTEEPHQIGTQQARLKAWNVSLQVIDY
;
A
#
# COMPACT_ATOMS: atom_id res chain seq x y z
N MET A 1 3.66 -32.39 -10.85
CA MET A 1 2.51 -31.47 -10.78
C MET A 1 2.44 -30.95 -9.35
N SER A 2 2.93 -29.74 -9.09
CA SER A 2 3.03 -29.20 -7.73
C SER A 2 1.91 -28.18 -7.53
N GLN A 3 1.06 -28.40 -6.53
CA GLN A 3 0.04 -27.45 -6.09
C GLN A 3 0.70 -26.18 -5.54
N PRO A 4 0.20 -24.97 -5.84
CA PRO A 4 0.64 -23.77 -5.13
C PRO A 4 0.07 -23.79 -3.70
N ALA A 5 0.94 -23.47 -2.74
CA ALA A 5 0.62 -23.39 -1.33
C ALA A 5 -0.55 -22.42 -1.08
N SER A 6 -1.61 -22.96 -0.47
CA SER A 6 -2.70 -22.21 0.13
C SER A 6 -2.14 -21.29 1.21
N GLY A 7 -1.90 -20.03 0.86
CA GLY A 7 -1.60 -18.99 1.82
C GLY A 7 -2.76 -18.91 2.81
N CYS A 8 -2.48 -19.14 4.09
CA CYS A 8 -3.48 -19.00 5.16
C CYS A 8 -4.20 -17.65 4.99
N PRO A 9 -5.53 -17.62 4.89
CA PRO A 9 -6.25 -16.36 4.93
C PRO A 9 -5.97 -15.71 6.29
N MET A 10 -5.33 -14.54 6.28
CA MET A 10 -5.31 -13.71 7.49
C MET A 10 -6.75 -13.37 7.80
N ASP A 11 -7.19 -13.75 8.99
CA ASP A 11 -8.57 -13.66 9.41
C ASP A 11 -9.03 -12.19 9.48
N THR A 12 -9.75 -11.74 8.46
CA THR A 12 -10.38 -10.41 8.40
C THR A 12 -11.53 -10.27 9.41
N SER A 13 -11.89 -11.33 10.15
CA SER A 13 -12.93 -11.29 11.20
C SER A 13 -12.67 -10.19 12.23
N ARG A 14 -11.40 -9.93 12.57
CA ARG A 14 -10.99 -8.93 13.56
C ARG A 14 -11.34 -7.49 13.17
N PHE A 15 -11.54 -7.24 11.88
CA PHE A 15 -11.89 -5.92 11.35
C PHE A 15 -13.30 -5.87 10.74
N SER A 16 -14.05 -6.98 10.79
CA SER A 16 -15.39 -7.07 10.19
C SER A 16 -16.38 -6.01 10.71
N GLY A 17 -16.34 -5.71 12.01
CA GLY A 17 -17.16 -4.65 12.61
C GLY A 17 -16.77 -3.25 12.13
N PHE A 18 -15.47 -3.01 11.97
CA PHE A 18 -14.95 -1.75 11.42
C PHE A 18 -15.37 -1.59 9.95
N PHE A 19 -15.28 -2.64 9.13
CA PHE A 19 -15.67 -2.58 7.72
C PHE A 19 -17.17 -2.31 7.54
N LYS A 20 -18.02 -3.01 8.30
CA LYS A 20 -19.47 -2.76 8.28
C LYS A 20 -19.83 -1.33 8.69
N SER A 21 -19.04 -0.73 9.58
CA SER A 21 -19.26 0.66 10.00
C SER A 21 -18.87 1.69 8.93
N LEU A 22 -17.93 1.34 8.05
CA LEU A 22 -17.50 2.21 6.96
C LEU A 22 -18.37 2.09 5.72
N GLU A 23 -19.00 0.93 5.50
CA GLU A 23 -19.77 0.60 4.31
C GLU A 23 -20.83 1.67 3.91
N PRO A 24 -21.61 2.26 4.84
CA PRO A 24 -22.57 3.31 4.48
C PRO A 24 -21.92 4.59 3.91
N HIS A 25 -20.64 4.81 4.22
CA HIS A 25 -19.89 6.01 3.86
C HIS A 25 -18.78 5.75 2.83
N ALA A 26 -18.51 4.48 2.52
CA ALA A 26 -17.46 4.00 1.62
C ALA A 26 -17.33 4.79 0.31
N GLN A 27 -18.45 5.12 -0.32
CA GLN A 27 -18.51 5.85 -1.59
C GLN A 27 -17.99 7.29 -1.51
N HIS A 28 -17.93 7.88 -0.31
CA HIS A 28 -17.50 9.25 -0.10
C HIS A 28 -16.08 9.35 0.47
N ILE A 29 -15.50 8.22 0.89
CA ILE A 29 -14.16 8.19 1.46
C ILE A 29 -13.15 8.19 0.32
N THR A 30 -12.55 9.35 0.08
CA THR A 30 -11.46 9.54 -0.90
C THR A 30 -10.09 9.52 -0.25
N HIS A 31 -10.00 9.75 1.05
CA HIS A 31 -8.74 9.79 1.80
C HIS A 31 -8.85 8.86 3.00
N PHE A 32 -7.93 7.91 3.12
CA PHE A 32 -7.91 6.96 4.22
C PHE A 32 -6.51 6.88 4.81
N ALA A 33 -6.41 7.20 6.10
CA ALA A 33 -5.19 7.02 6.88
C ALA A 33 -5.44 5.96 7.94
N TYR A 34 -4.69 4.86 7.87
CA TYR A 34 -4.67 3.83 8.89
C TYR A 34 -3.48 4.10 9.80
N ASN A 35 -3.69 4.34 11.10
CA ASN A 35 -2.61 4.64 12.06
C ASN A 35 -2.54 3.68 13.25
N CYS A 36 -3.05 2.47 13.09
CA CYS A 36 -3.05 1.48 14.16
C CYS A 36 -1.84 0.55 14.08
N TRP A 37 -1.39 0.06 15.24
CA TRP A 37 -0.27 -0.87 15.34
C TRP A 37 -0.62 -2.31 14.94
N LEU A 38 -1.91 -2.59 14.76
CA LEU A 38 -2.37 -3.92 14.36
C LEU A 38 -1.95 -4.22 12.90
N PRO A 39 -1.46 -5.44 12.61
CA PRO A 39 -1.18 -5.87 11.26
C PRO A 39 -2.41 -5.72 10.37
N PHE A 40 -2.22 -5.07 9.22
CA PHE A 40 -3.30 -4.77 8.29
C PHE A 40 -2.77 -4.75 6.87
N ASP A 41 -3.34 -5.59 6.01
CA ASP A 41 -3.03 -5.59 4.59
C ASP A 41 -4.01 -4.67 3.86
N VAL A 42 -3.55 -3.45 3.57
CA VAL A 42 -4.36 -2.43 2.88
C VAL A 42 -4.78 -2.87 1.47
N TRP A 43 -4.05 -3.78 0.81
CA TRP A 43 -4.40 -4.27 -0.54
C TRP A 43 -5.56 -5.24 -0.54
N ASP A 44 -5.78 -5.98 0.55
CA ASP A 44 -6.98 -6.81 0.68
C ASP A 44 -8.22 -5.97 1.05
N PHE A 45 -8.00 -4.88 1.80
CA PHE A 45 -9.07 -4.03 2.31
C PHE A 45 -9.56 -2.97 1.32
N ALA A 46 -8.65 -2.12 0.82
CA ALA A 46 -9.01 -0.90 0.10
C ALA A 46 -9.91 -1.17 -1.12
N PRO A 47 -9.65 -2.19 -1.96
CA PRO A 47 -10.48 -2.42 -3.14
C PRO A 47 -11.90 -2.90 -2.81
N LYS A 48 -12.11 -3.51 -1.63
CA LYS A 48 -13.41 -4.06 -1.22
C LYS A 48 -14.30 -3.01 -0.56
N VAL A 49 -13.68 -2.07 0.17
CA VAL A 49 -14.41 -1.16 1.07
C VAL A 49 -14.34 0.29 0.63
N LEU A 50 -13.31 0.71 -0.13
CA LEU A 50 -13.07 2.12 -0.47
C LEU A 50 -12.94 2.29 -2.00
N PRO A 51 -14.05 2.18 -2.75
CA PRO A 51 -14.02 2.17 -4.21
C PRO A 51 -13.61 3.51 -4.84
N ARG A 52 -13.70 4.61 -4.09
CA ARG A 52 -13.33 5.98 -4.51
C ARG A 52 -12.03 6.48 -3.89
N LEU A 53 -11.22 5.56 -3.36
CA LEU A 53 -10.00 5.92 -2.65
C LEU A 53 -9.00 6.61 -3.59
N GLN A 54 -8.63 7.84 -3.25
CA GLN A 54 -7.66 8.68 -3.96
C GLN A 54 -6.33 8.77 -3.23
N HIS A 55 -6.36 8.82 -1.90
CA HIS A 55 -5.17 8.88 -1.06
C HIS A 55 -5.23 7.82 0.03
N LEU A 56 -4.17 7.01 0.09
CA LEU A 56 -3.97 6.02 1.14
C LEU A 56 -2.70 6.32 1.93
N ALA A 57 -2.81 6.35 3.26
CA ALA A 57 -1.68 6.48 4.16
C ALA A 57 -1.65 5.37 5.22
N PHE A 58 -0.49 4.78 5.50
CA PHE A 58 -0.35 3.69 6.50
C PHE A 58 1.06 3.55 7.08
N PRO A 59 1.22 2.90 8.25
CA PRO A 59 2.52 2.63 8.82
C PRO A 59 3.14 1.50 8.02
N PHE A 60 4.42 1.63 7.72
CA PHE A 60 5.18 0.49 7.28
C PHE A 60 5.21 -0.57 8.39
N ASN A 61 4.67 -1.73 8.07
CA ASN A 61 4.79 -2.91 8.90
C ASN A 61 5.10 -4.10 7.97
N VAL A 62 5.72 -5.14 8.51
CA VAL A 62 6.13 -6.32 7.73
C VAL A 62 4.98 -7.07 7.06
N PHE A 63 3.73 -6.79 7.44
CA PHE A 63 2.51 -7.36 6.88
C PHE A 63 1.84 -6.48 5.83
N THR A 64 2.26 -5.23 5.69
CA THR A 64 1.69 -4.31 4.72
C THR A 64 2.13 -4.72 3.32
N LEU A 65 1.18 -4.92 2.42
CA LEU A 65 1.39 -5.27 1.00
C LEU A 65 2.07 -6.62 0.77
N LYS A 66 1.84 -7.61 1.64
CA LYS A 66 2.32 -8.98 1.38
C LYS A 66 1.66 -9.61 0.15
N ARG A 67 0.47 -9.13 -0.22
CA ARG A 67 -0.33 -9.65 -1.32
C ARG A 67 -0.36 -8.68 -2.49
N GLN A 68 -0.73 -9.15 -3.67
CA GLN A 68 -1.11 -8.27 -4.77
C GLN A 68 -2.55 -7.81 -4.57
N LEU A 69 -2.90 -6.69 -5.20
CA LEU A 69 -4.28 -6.24 -5.27
C LEU A 69 -5.12 -7.29 -5.98
N THR A 70 -6.30 -7.59 -5.43
CA THR A 70 -7.26 -8.49 -6.08
C THR A 70 -8.15 -7.77 -7.10
N GLN A 71 -8.21 -6.44 -7.02
CA GLN A 71 -9.02 -5.57 -7.87
C GLN A 71 -8.32 -4.22 -8.05
N PRO A 72 -8.50 -3.53 -9.19
CA PRO A 72 -7.87 -2.23 -9.43
C PRO A 72 -8.34 -1.15 -8.45
N LEU A 73 -7.42 -0.29 -8.01
CA LEU A 73 -7.74 0.96 -7.33
C LEU A 73 -7.71 2.11 -8.34
N ALA A 74 -8.81 2.23 -9.09
CA ALA A 74 -8.89 3.09 -10.27
C ALA A 74 -8.67 4.59 -9.98
N ASP A 75 -9.03 5.04 -8.78
CA ASP A 75 -8.96 6.45 -8.40
C ASP A 75 -7.73 6.79 -7.52
N LEU A 76 -6.92 5.78 -7.13
CA LEU A 76 -5.81 5.99 -6.19
C LEU A 76 -4.67 6.75 -6.85
N THR A 77 -4.45 7.99 -6.44
CA THR A 77 -3.41 8.88 -6.97
C THR A 77 -2.20 9.00 -6.06
N ALA A 78 -2.38 8.82 -4.75
CA ALA A 78 -1.34 9.02 -3.75
C ALA A 78 -1.24 7.86 -2.75
N LEU A 79 -0.01 7.42 -2.49
CA LEU A 79 0.35 6.46 -1.45
C LEU A 79 1.35 7.10 -0.49
N THR A 80 1.06 7.08 0.81
CA THR A 80 1.98 7.57 1.84
C THR A 80 2.31 6.47 2.82
N ILE A 81 3.60 6.21 2.98
CA ILE A 81 4.11 5.15 3.85
C ILE A 81 5.03 5.80 4.86
N TYR A 82 4.71 5.69 6.14
CA TYR A 82 5.53 6.25 7.20
C TYR A 82 6.23 5.14 7.98
N ARG A 83 7.54 5.32 8.25
CA ARG A 83 8.34 4.37 9.01
C ARG A 83 8.01 4.52 10.50
N PRO A 84 7.56 3.45 11.17
CA PRO A 84 7.50 3.45 12.63
C PRO A 84 8.92 3.50 13.20
N VAL A 85 9.12 4.22 14.31
CA VAL A 85 10.42 4.40 14.99
C VAL A 85 11.15 3.08 15.27
N ILE A 86 10.39 2.00 15.49
CA ILE A 86 10.91 0.68 15.83
C ILE A 86 11.30 -0.17 14.60
N SER A 87 10.89 0.21 13.39
CA SER A 87 11.14 -0.61 12.20
C SER A 87 12.52 -0.31 11.62
N LYS A 88 13.29 -1.39 11.45
CA LYS A 88 14.58 -1.39 10.73
C LYS A 88 14.48 -2.08 9.39
N ASP A 89 13.29 -2.56 9.02
CA ASP A 89 13.12 -3.35 7.82
C ASP A 89 13.22 -2.45 6.58
N SER A 90 13.70 -3.04 5.50
CA SER A 90 13.84 -2.31 4.24
C SER A 90 12.48 -2.05 3.61
N ILE A 91 12.29 -0.86 3.04
CA ILE A 91 11.08 -0.49 2.28
C ILE A 91 11.03 -1.12 0.88
N LEU A 92 12.16 -1.64 0.38
CA LEU A 92 12.28 -2.11 -1.00
C LEU A 92 11.25 -3.18 -1.38
N PRO A 93 10.94 -4.21 -0.55
CA PRO A 93 9.92 -5.20 -0.90
C PRO A 93 8.53 -4.60 -1.10
N VAL A 94 8.22 -3.52 -0.37
CA VAL A 94 6.95 -2.80 -0.50
C VAL A 94 6.91 -2.00 -1.80
N LEU A 95 8.01 -1.34 -2.17
CA LEU A 95 8.13 -0.67 -3.45
C LEU A 95 8.09 -1.67 -4.62
N ASP A 96 8.69 -2.85 -4.47
CA ASP A 96 8.60 -3.94 -5.45
C ASP A 96 7.16 -4.42 -5.62
N ASN A 97 6.40 -4.54 -4.53
CA ASN A 97 4.98 -4.88 -4.61
C ASN A 97 4.16 -3.77 -5.31
N VAL A 98 4.42 -2.49 -5.03
CA VAL A 98 3.78 -1.37 -5.74
C VAL A 98 4.09 -1.44 -7.24
N ALA A 99 5.35 -1.65 -7.61
CA ALA A 99 5.76 -1.77 -9.00
C ALA A 99 5.13 -2.98 -9.69
N ALA A 100 5.02 -4.12 -9.00
CA ALA A 100 4.33 -5.29 -9.53
C ALA A 100 2.84 -5.01 -9.81
N ASN A 101 2.16 -4.26 -8.94
CA ASN A 101 0.76 -3.87 -9.18
C ASN A 101 0.62 -2.82 -10.29
N LEU A 102 1.61 -1.95 -10.49
CA LEU A 102 1.65 -1.03 -11.65
C LEU A 102 1.81 -1.79 -12.97
N GLU A 103 2.67 -2.80 -12.99
CA GLU A 103 2.94 -3.63 -14.17
C GLU A 103 1.70 -4.38 -14.67
N ILE A 104 0.83 -4.82 -13.76
CA ILE A 104 -0.45 -5.48 -14.07
C ILE A 104 -1.65 -4.51 -14.07
N GLU A 105 -1.40 -3.20 -14.18
CA GLU A 105 -2.43 -2.14 -14.29
C GLU A 105 -3.44 -2.05 -13.13
N MET A 106 -3.09 -2.53 -11.94
CA MET A 106 -3.94 -2.45 -10.74
C MET A 106 -3.92 -1.07 -10.07
N LEU A 107 -2.98 -0.20 -10.45
CA LEU A 107 -2.78 1.14 -9.89
C LEU A 107 -2.74 2.22 -11.01
N PRO A 108 -3.75 2.30 -11.89
CA PRO A 108 -3.67 3.08 -13.13
C PRO A 108 -3.59 4.60 -12.90
N ALA A 109 -4.19 5.09 -11.83
CA ALA A 109 -4.20 6.51 -11.48
C ALA A 109 -3.05 6.93 -10.56
N LEU A 110 -2.19 6.01 -10.11
CA LEU A 110 -1.15 6.35 -9.14
C LEU A 110 -0.17 7.35 -9.75
N ARG A 111 0.16 8.41 -8.99
CA ARG A 111 1.10 9.47 -9.40
C ARG A 111 2.18 9.71 -8.37
N THR A 112 1.93 9.41 -7.10
CA THR A 112 2.89 9.72 -6.04
C THR A 112 2.97 8.61 -5.01
N VAL A 113 4.19 8.20 -4.69
CA VAL A 113 4.53 7.38 -3.54
C VAL A 113 5.42 8.23 -2.63
N THR A 114 4.98 8.45 -1.40
CA THR A 114 5.70 9.23 -0.40
C THR A 114 6.18 8.31 0.69
N LEU A 115 7.48 8.36 0.99
CA LEU A 115 8.12 7.67 2.09
C LEU A 115 8.48 8.69 3.16
N THR A 116 8.03 8.48 4.39
CA THR A 116 8.29 9.39 5.50
C THR A 116 9.10 8.70 6.59
N GLY A 117 10.23 9.29 6.98
CA GLY A 117 11.12 8.75 8.02
C GLY A 117 11.95 7.55 7.57
N PHE A 118 12.19 7.39 6.26
CA PHE A 118 12.99 6.30 5.69
C PHE A 118 14.41 6.75 5.37
N THR A 119 15.40 6.15 6.01
CA THR A 119 16.82 6.39 5.75
C THR A 119 17.42 5.24 4.92
N GLU A 120 16.85 4.98 3.74
CA GLU A 120 17.44 4.01 2.82
C GLU A 120 18.66 4.59 2.11
N GLU A 121 19.53 3.72 1.64
CA GLU A 121 20.73 4.14 0.91
C GLU A 121 20.35 4.93 -0.36
N PRO A 122 20.98 6.09 -0.64
CA PRO A 122 20.61 6.96 -1.76
C PRO A 122 20.60 6.24 -3.13
N HIS A 123 21.50 5.28 -3.33
CA HIS A 123 21.55 4.50 -4.57
C HIS A 123 20.29 3.65 -4.77
N GLN A 124 19.75 3.05 -3.69
CA GLN A 124 18.56 2.20 -3.76
C GLN A 124 17.31 3.03 -4.03
N ILE A 125 17.19 4.19 -3.37
CA ILE A 125 16.11 5.15 -3.64
C ILE A 125 16.18 5.65 -5.08
N GLY A 126 17.37 5.99 -5.58
CA GLY A 126 17.57 6.41 -6.96
C GLY A 126 17.12 5.36 -7.98
N THR A 127 17.46 4.08 -7.75
CA THR A 127 17.00 2.96 -8.59
C THR A 127 15.47 2.83 -8.57
N GLN A 128 14.84 2.87 -7.40
CA GLN A 128 13.38 2.74 -7.28
C GLN A 128 12.65 3.95 -7.88
N GLN A 129 13.18 5.16 -7.71
CA GLN A 129 12.63 6.36 -8.32
C GLN A 129 12.69 6.29 -9.85
N ALA A 130 13.82 5.86 -10.42
CA ALA A 130 13.96 5.67 -11.87
C ALA A 130 12.97 4.61 -12.39
N ARG A 131 12.79 3.52 -11.64
CA ARG A 131 11.82 2.46 -11.98
C ARG A 131 10.39 2.98 -11.98
N LEU A 132 9.93 3.61 -10.89
CA LEU A 132 8.56 4.12 -10.78
C LEU A 132 8.24 5.21 -11.80
N LYS A 133 9.25 5.99 -12.22
CA LYS A 133 9.10 7.01 -13.27
C LYS A 133 8.67 6.43 -14.62
N ALA A 134 8.95 5.15 -14.91
CA ALA A 134 8.48 4.50 -16.13
C ALA A 134 6.94 4.48 -16.25
N TRP A 135 6.23 4.56 -15.10
CA TRP A 135 4.77 4.66 -15.02
C TRP A 135 4.29 6.08 -14.68
N ASN A 136 5.13 7.11 -14.84
CA ASN A 136 4.86 8.49 -14.41
C ASN A 136 4.54 8.63 -12.91
N VAL A 137 5.07 7.72 -12.08
CA VAL A 137 4.94 7.78 -10.63
C VAL A 137 6.18 8.44 -10.02
N SER A 138 5.96 9.46 -9.21
CA SER A 138 7.01 10.15 -8.46
C SER A 138 7.21 9.49 -7.10
N LEU A 139 8.46 9.11 -6.79
CA LEU A 139 8.87 8.71 -5.45
C LEU A 139 9.40 9.93 -4.70
N GLN A 140 8.81 10.23 -3.54
CA GLN A 140 9.21 11.32 -2.65
C GLN A 140 9.69 10.73 -1.33
N VAL A 141 10.82 11.20 -0.81
CA VAL A 141 11.34 10.81 0.50
C VAL A 141 11.40 12.06 1.37
N ILE A 142 10.77 12.00 2.54
CA ILE A 142 10.71 13.08 3.52
C ILE A 142 11.43 12.61 4.78
N ASP A 143 12.56 13.25 5.06
CA ASP A 143 13.36 13.05 6.27
C ASP A 143 12.87 14.00 7.38
N TYR A 144 12.92 13.53 8.63
CA TYR A 144 12.67 14.31 9.84
C TYR A 144 13.92 14.36 10.72
#